data_AF-A0A6P0V578-F1
#
_entry.id   AF-A0A6P0V578-F1
#
_cell.length_a   1.000
_cell.length_b   1.000
_cell.length_c   1.000
_cell.angle_alpha   90.00
_cell.angle_beta   90.00
_cell.angle_gamma   90.00
#
_symmetry.space_group_name_H-M   'P 1'
#
loop_
_entity.id
_entity.type
_entity.pdbx_description
1 polymer ?
#
loop_
_entity_poly.entity_id
_entity_poly.type
_entity_poly.pdbx_seq_one_letter_code
_entity_poly.pdbx_strand_id
1 'polypeptide(L)'
;MNLIIGALKLQDKELVESCEKTLTELLGSKCTSDIITAVVFQLAQTDPNTFDWAWRNLYSLDACQHLIEGIVMFAVKKLINQGFILGQDFSLSPTGKIWLCQEAKAALLEKSSATDCIFLKEILQVPPDI
;
A
#
# COMPACT_ATOMS: atom_id res chain seq x y z
N MET A 1 4.09 -1.46 19.46
CA MET A 1 3.24 -0.84 18.42
C MET A 1 3.04 0.67 18.62
N ASN A 2 2.69 1.16 19.81
CA ASN A 2 2.44 2.60 20.05
C ASN A 2 3.60 3.56 19.71
N LEU A 3 4.87 3.11 19.79
CA LEU A 3 6.03 3.94 19.45
C LEU A 3 6.06 4.33 17.97
N ILE A 4 5.88 3.35 17.07
CA ILE A 4 5.91 3.57 15.62
C ILE A 4 4.70 4.39 15.17
N ILE A 5 3.52 4.09 15.71
CA ILE A 5 2.31 4.90 15.47
C ILE A 5 2.55 6.34 15.94
N GLY A 6 3.18 6.53 17.10
CA GLY A 6 3.57 7.85 17.60
C GLY A 6 4.52 8.57 16.64
N ALA A 7 5.58 7.90 16.18
CA ALA A 7 6.51 8.47 15.20
C ALA A 7 5.82 8.84 13.88
N LEU A 8 4.94 7.97 13.37
CA LEU A 8 4.17 8.23 12.15
C LEU A 8 3.21 9.43 12.30
N LYS A 9 2.57 9.58 13.47
CA LYS A 9 1.69 10.72 13.77
C LYS A 9 2.42 12.05 13.84
N LEU A 10 3.71 12.03 14.14
CA LEU A 10 4.55 13.23 14.08
C LEU A 10 4.87 13.66 12.64
N GLN A 11 4.61 12.78 11.66
CA GLN A 11 4.85 13.05 10.24
C GLN A 11 6.29 13.53 9.97
N ASP A 12 7.24 12.99 10.74
CA ASP A 12 8.66 13.26 10.62
C ASP A 12 9.33 12.04 9.96
N LYS A 13 9.78 12.23 8.72
CA LYS A 13 10.37 11.16 7.92
C LYS A 13 11.67 10.62 8.51
N GLU A 14 12.56 11.50 8.97
CA GLU A 14 13.86 11.11 9.53
C GLU A 14 13.66 10.31 10.83
N LEU A 15 12.69 10.70 11.64
CA LEU A 15 12.33 9.97 12.85
C LEU A 15 11.81 8.57 12.53
N VAL A 16 10.95 8.43 11.52
CA VAL A 16 10.39 7.12 11.11
C VAL A 16 11.48 6.21 10.52
N GLU A 17 12.38 6.76 9.69
CA GLU A 17 13.54 6.03 9.15
C GLU A 17 14.48 5.56 10.26
N SER A 18 14.77 6.43 11.23
CA SER A 18 15.58 6.07 12.41
C SER A 18 14.90 4.98 13.25
N CYS A 19 13.58 5.02 13.41
CA CYS A 19 12.82 3.97 14.08
C CYS A 19 12.90 2.63 13.33
N GLU A 20 12.69 2.63 12.01
CA GLU A 20 12.79 1.41 11.19
C GLU A 20 14.19 0.80 11.28
N LYS A 21 15.23 1.62 11.15
CA LYS A 21 16.62 1.16 11.23
C LYS A 21 16.91 0.53 12.59
N THR A 22 16.51 1.19 13.68
CA THR A 22 16.67 0.69 15.04
C THR A 22 15.95 -0.65 15.23
N LEU A 23 14.71 -0.77 14.73
CA LEU A 23 13.95 -2.01 14.81
C LEU A 23 14.57 -3.12 13.97
N THR A 24 15.09 -2.80 12.79
CA THR A 24 15.77 -3.75 11.91
C THR A 24 17.03 -4.30 12.56
N GLU A 25 17.81 -3.44 13.22
CA GLU A 25 19.00 -3.84 13.98
C GLU A 25 18.66 -4.72 15.19
N LEU A 26 17.53 -4.47 15.87
CA LEU A 26 17.11 -5.19 17.06
C LEU A 26 16.38 -6.52 16.79
N LEU A 27 15.52 -6.53 15.77
CA LEU A 27 14.55 -7.62 15.52
C LEU A 27 14.77 -8.33 14.19
N GLY A 28 15.62 -7.78 13.33
CA GLY A 28 15.79 -8.21 11.95
C GLY A 28 14.78 -7.57 10.99
N SER A 29 15.12 -7.60 9.70
CA SER A 29 14.35 -6.96 8.63
C SER A 29 12.93 -7.52 8.49
N LYS A 30 12.79 -8.85 8.52
CA LYS A 30 11.48 -9.50 8.38
C LYS A 30 10.50 -9.08 9.48
N CYS A 31 10.93 -9.15 10.74
CA CYS A 31 10.07 -8.79 11.86
C CYS A 31 9.69 -7.30 11.82
N THR A 32 10.63 -6.44 11.43
CA THR A 32 10.38 -5.01 11.25
C THR A 32 9.36 -4.74 10.14
N SER A 33 9.49 -5.42 9.01
CA SER A 33 8.54 -5.34 7.89
C SER A 33 7.13 -5.75 8.32
N ASP A 34 6.99 -6.85 9.06
CA ASP A 34 5.70 -7.32 9.58
C ASP A 34 5.06 -6.30 10.53
N ILE A 35 5.86 -5.68 11.41
CA ILE A 35 5.39 -4.65 12.35
C ILE A 35 4.95 -3.38 11.62
N ILE A 36 5.77 -2.86 10.70
CA ILE A 36 5.44 -1.65 9.92
C ILE A 36 4.18 -1.90 9.10
N THR A 37 4.08 -3.07 8.47
CA THR A 37 2.88 -3.48 7.73
C THR A 37 1.65 -3.44 8.62
N ALA A 38 1.68 -4.10 9.79
CA ALA A 38 0.56 -4.12 10.72
C ALA A 38 0.15 -2.71 11.18
N VAL A 39 1.12 -1.84 11.43
CA VAL A 39 0.87 -0.44 11.80
C VAL A 39 0.20 0.34 10.67
N VAL A 40 0.65 0.19 9.42
CA VAL A 40 0.03 0.86 8.27
C VAL A 40 -1.40 0.36 8.06
N PHE A 41 -1.66 -0.95 8.21
CA PHE A 41 -3.02 -1.51 8.20
C PHE A 41 -3.91 -0.95 9.32
N GLN A 42 -3.36 -0.77 10.52
CA GLN A 42 -4.10 -0.15 11.62
C GLN A 42 -4.42 1.32 11.33
N LEU A 43 -3.47 2.09 10.78
CA LEU A 43 -3.66 3.50 10.44
C LEU A 43 -4.70 3.68 9.35
N ALA A 44 -4.71 2.82 8.33
CA ALA A 44 -5.73 2.84 7.28
C ALA A 44 -7.16 2.78 7.88
N GLN A 45 -7.35 2.06 8.99
CA GLN A 45 -8.66 1.91 9.63
C GLN A 45 -8.96 2.99 10.68
N THR A 46 -7.94 3.54 11.33
CA THR A 46 -8.12 4.35 12.56
C THR A 46 -7.70 5.81 12.42
N ASP A 47 -6.82 6.13 11.47
CA ASP A 47 -6.29 7.47 11.25
C ASP A 47 -5.89 7.65 9.76
N PRO A 48 -6.87 7.89 8.88
CA PRO A 48 -6.65 8.01 7.44
C PRO A 48 -5.66 9.11 7.05
N ASN A 49 -5.58 10.20 7.82
CA ASN A 49 -4.65 11.30 7.54
C ASN A 49 -3.20 10.87 7.74
N THR A 50 -2.93 10.17 8.86
CA THR A 50 -1.59 9.63 9.11
C THR A 50 -1.26 8.50 8.14
N PHE A 51 -2.25 7.69 7.75
CA PHE A 51 -2.09 6.69 6.69
C PHE A 51 -1.69 7.32 5.35
N ASP A 52 -2.42 8.32 4.87
CA ASP A 52 -2.14 9.01 3.61
C ASP A 52 -0.73 9.62 3.60
N TRP A 53 -0.33 10.23 4.73
CA TRP A 53 1.03 10.75 4.88
C TRP A 53 2.07 9.63 4.83
N ALA A 54 1.86 8.55 5.58
CA ALA A 54 2.77 7.41 5.64
C ALA A 54 2.94 6.78 4.25
N TRP A 55 1.83 6.55 3.55
CA TRP A 55 1.82 5.96 2.22
C TRP A 55 2.62 6.78 1.20
N ARG A 56 2.51 8.12 1.25
CA ARG A 56 3.20 9.01 0.30
C ARG A 56 4.68 9.21 0.61
N ASN A 57 5.07 9.19 1.88
CA ASN A 57 6.41 9.59 2.31
C ASN A 57 7.34 8.41 2.59
N LEU A 58 6.78 7.24 2.90
CA LEU A 58 7.53 6.06 3.30
C LEU A 58 7.67 5.04 2.17
N TYR A 59 7.32 5.41 0.94
CA TYR A 59 7.50 4.58 -0.26
C TYR A 59 8.95 4.11 -0.44
N SER A 60 9.92 4.86 0.10
CA SER A 60 11.35 4.54 0.06
C SER A 60 11.81 3.55 1.15
N LEU A 61 10.95 3.16 2.08
CA LEU A 61 11.29 2.17 3.11
C LEU A 61 11.10 0.76 2.56
N ASP A 62 12.07 -0.11 2.80
CA ASP A 62 12.06 -1.50 2.31
C ASP A 62 10.83 -2.28 2.82
N ALA A 63 10.41 -1.99 4.06
CA ALA A 63 9.18 -2.55 4.63
C ALA A 63 7.90 -2.11 3.87
N CYS A 64 7.87 -0.87 3.38
CA CYS A 64 6.73 -0.35 2.63
C CYS A 64 6.70 -0.87 1.19
N GLN A 65 7.87 -1.13 0.58
CA GLN A 65 7.95 -1.72 -0.75
C GLN A 65 7.30 -3.12 -0.78
N HIS A 66 7.63 -3.99 0.18
CA HIS A 66 7.00 -5.31 0.28
C HIS A 66 5.47 -5.23 0.47
N LEU A 67 5.00 -4.25 1.22
CA LEU A 67 3.56 -4.01 1.40
C LEU A 67 2.88 -3.64 0.07
N ILE A 68 3.47 -2.71 -0.69
CA ILE A 68 2.94 -2.28 -1.99
C ILE A 68 2.92 -3.46 -2.97
N GLU A 69 4.02 -4.22 -3.07
CA GLU A 69 4.10 -5.41 -3.91
C GLU A 69 3.01 -6.42 -3.56
N GLY A 70 2.75 -6.63 -2.26
CA GLY A 70 1.67 -7.47 -1.76
C GLY A 70 0.28 -6.99 -2.20
N ILE A 71 0.00 -5.69 -2.10
CA ILE A 71 -1.28 -5.08 -2.49
C ILE A 71 -1.47 -5.13 -4.01
N VAL A 72 -0.41 -4.87 -4.77
CA VAL A 72 -0.42 -4.98 -6.24
C VAL A 72 -0.72 -6.42 -6.65
N MET A 73 -0.01 -7.39 -6.06
CA MET A 73 -0.23 -8.81 -6.33
C MET A 73 -1.64 -9.25 -5.97
N PHE A 74 -2.19 -8.76 -4.85
CA PHE A 74 -3.57 -9.00 -4.46
C PHE A 74 -4.56 -8.46 -5.51
N ALA A 75 -4.38 -7.21 -5.94
CA ALA A 75 -5.23 -6.58 -6.95
C ALA A 75 -5.18 -7.32 -8.30
N VAL A 76 -3.98 -7.68 -8.77
CA VAL A 76 -3.77 -8.44 -10.02
C VAL A 76 -4.48 -9.79 -9.95
N LYS A 77 -4.28 -10.57 -8.88
CA LYS A 77 -4.95 -11.87 -8.71
C LYS A 77 -6.48 -11.72 -8.72
N LYS A 78 -6.98 -10.66 -8.09
CA LYS A 78 -8.42 -10.41 -8.01
C LYS A 78 -9.01 -10.01 -9.37
N LEU A 79 -8.31 -9.18 -10.14
CA LEU A 79 -8.70 -8.83 -11.51
C LEU A 79 -8.74 -10.06 -12.42
N ILE A 80 -7.69 -10.89 -12.39
CA ILE A 80 -7.64 -12.13 -13.16
C ILE A 80 -8.79 -13.07 -12.79
N ASN A 81 -9.06 -13.24 -11.49
CA ASN A 81 -10.17 -14.08 -11.01
C ASN A 81 -11.55 -13.53 -11.40
N GLN A 82 -11.65 -12.25 -11.74
CA GLN A 82 -12.87 -11.62 -12.25
C GLN A 82 -12.99 -11.70 -13.78
N GLY A 83 -12.00 -12.26 -14.48
CA GLY A 83 -12.00 -12.43 -15.93
C GLY A 83 -11.30 -11.31 -16.71
N PHE A 84 -10.70 -10.33 -16.02
CA PHE A 84 -9.96 -9.25 -16.68
C PHE A 84 -8.58 -9.74 -17.15
N ILE A 85 -8.14 -9.22 -18.29
CA ILE A 85 -6.94 -9.66 -19.01
C ILE A 85 -5.82 -8.62 -18.87
N LEU A 86 -4.65 -9.08 -18.40
CA LEU A 86 -3.43 -8.27 -18.33
C LEU A 86 -2.97 -7.87 -19.75
N GLY A 87 -2.67 -6.59 -19.94
CA GLY A 87 -2.31 -5.99 -21.22
C GLY A 87 -3.50 -5.50 -22.05
N GLN A 88 -4.73 -5.80 -21.62
CA GLN A 88 -5.96 -5.35 -22.28
C GLN A 88 -6.81 -4.50 -21.34
N ASP A 89 -7.27 -5.09 -20.23
CA ASP A 89 -8.16 -4.42 -19.27
C ASP A 89 -7.37 -3.69 -18.18
N PHE A 90 -6.15 -4.16 -17.90
CA PHE A 90 -5.23 -3.54 -16.96
C PHE A 90 -3.76 -3.82 -17.30
N SER A 91 -2.85 -3.00 -16.78
CA SER A 91 -1.40 -3.14 -16.89
C SER A 91 -0.70 -2.62 -15.63
N LEU A 92 0.58 -2.98 -15.45
CA LEU A 92 1.41 -2.49 -14.34
C LEU A 92 2.29 -1.34 -14.82
N SER A 93 2.30 -0.24 -14.07
CA SER A 93 3.24 0.85 -14.29
C SER A 93 4.63 0.48 -13.76
N PRO A 94 5.71 1.11 -14.27
CA PRO A 94 7.05 0.98 -13.70
C PRO A 94 7.15 1.44 -12.24
N THR A 95 6.17 2.20 -11.76
CA THR A 95 6.08 2.74 -10.39
C THR A 95 5.23 1.87 -9.46
N GLY A 96 4.99 0.61 -9.82
CA GLY A 96 4.21 -0.32 -9.00
C GLY A 96 2.73 0.06 -8.86
N LYS A 97 2.20 0.88 -9.76
CA LYS A 97 0.76 1.21 -9.84
C LYS A 97 0.10 0.32 -10.89
N ILE A 98 -1.22 0.22 -10.82
CA ILE A 98 -2.01 -0.52 -11.79
C ILE A 98 -2.78 0.49 -12.63
N TRP A 99 -2.58 0.44 -13.94
CA TRP A 99 -3.41 1.12 -14.91
C TRP A 99 -4.54 0.20 -15.33
N LEU A 100 -5.77 0.68 -15.31
CA LEU A 100 -6.93 -0.15 -15.59
C LEU A 100 -8.07 0.67 -16.18
N CYS A 101 -8.90 0.01 -16.99
CA CYS A 101 -10.13 0.61 -17.48
C CYS A 101 -11.12 0.87 -16.35
N GLN A 102 -12.08 1.77 -16.59
CA GLN A 102 -13.07 2.15 -15.59
C GLN A 102 -13.91 0.96 -15.09
N GLU A 103 -14.21 0.00 -15.97
CA GLU A 103 -14.95 -1.21 -15.65
C GLU A 103 -14.18 -2.12 -14.68
N ALA A 104 -12.91 -2.41 -15.00
CA ALA A 104 -12.03 -3.17 -14.12
C ALA A 104 -11.87 -2.50 -12.75
N LYS A 105 -11.84 -1.16 -12.70
CA LYS A 105 -11.72 -0.41 -11.45
C LYS A 105 -12.98 -0.54 -10.61
N ALA A 106 -14.15 -0.36 -11.22
CA ALA A 106 -15.42 -0.49 -10.54
C ALA A 106 -15.59 -1.91 -9.97
N ALA A 107 -15.35 -2.94 -10.79
CA ALA A 107 -15.48 -4.34 -10.39
C ALA A 107 -14.51 -4.73 -9.26
N LEU A 108 -13.26 -4.22 -9.32
CA LEU A 108 -12.26 -4.47 -8.29
C LEU A 108 -12.66 -3.83 -6.96
N LEU A 109 -13.16 -2.60 -6.97
CA LEU A 109 -13.57 -1.88 -5.75
C LEU A 109 -14.87 -2.45 -5.17
N GLU A 110 -15.87 -2.76 -6.00
CA GLU A 110 -17.17 -3.29 -5.57
C GLU A 110 -17.02 -4.61 -4.79
N LYS A 111 -16.11 -5.47 -5.22
CA LYS A 111 -15.88 -6.79 -4.59
C LYS A 111 -14.85 -6.75 -3.46
N SER A 112 -14.40 -5.57 -3.03
CA SER A 112 -13.34 -5.39 -2.02
C SER A 112 -13.89 -4.94 -0.68
N SER A 113 -13.23 -5.34 0.41
CA SER A 113 -13.58 -4.85 1.74
C SER A 113 -13.31 -3.34 1.83
N ALA A 114 -13.90 -2.67 2.83
CA ALA A 114 -13.65 -1.24 3.05
C ALA A 114 -12.15 -0.94 3.26
N THR A 115 -11.45 -1.80 4.00
CA THR A 115 -10.01 -1.69 4.23
C THR A 115 -9.21 -1.91 2.95
N ASP A 116 -9.53 -2.96 2.17
CA ASP A 116 -8.86 -3.19 0.88
C ASP A 116 -9.05 -2.00 -0.06
N CYS A 117 -10.24 -1.41 -0.08
CA CYS A 117 -10.52 -0.22 -0.89
C CYS A 117 -9.61 0.97 -0.57
N ILE A 118 -9.18 1.12 0.68
CA ILE A 118 -8.26 2.21 1.08
C ILE A 118 -6.90 2.01 0.40
N PHE A 119 -6.35 0.80 0.49
CA PHE A 119 -5.07 0.45 -0.14
C PHE A 119 -5.15 0.44 -1.67
N LEU A 120 -6.23 -0.09 -2.23
CA LEU A 120 -6.44 -0.14 -3.67
C LEU A 120 -6.49 1.26 -4.28
N LYS A 121 -7.17 2.22 -3.64
CA LYS A 121 -7.24 3.60 -4.17
C LYS A 121 -5.88 4.25 -4.36
N GLU A 122 -4.89 3.87 -3.55
CA GLU A 122 -3.56 4.43 -3.65
C GLU A 122 -2.70 3.86 -4.80
N ILE A 123 -3.00 2.64 -5.25
CA ILE A 123 -2.26 1.96 -6.33
C ILE A 123 -2.98 1.95 -7.67
N LEU A 124 -4.30 2.20 -7.71
CA LEU A 124 -5.10 2.18 -8.92
C LEU A 124 -5.10 3.53 -9.62
N GLN A 125 -4.75 3.57 -10.91
CA GLN A 125 -4.89 4.74 -11.77
C GLN A 125 -5.73 4.40 -13.00
N VAL A 126 -6.63 5.31 -13.35
CA VAL A 126 -7.34 5.23 -14.63
C VAL A 126 -6.56 6.11 -15.60
N PRO A 127 -6.01 5.57 -16.70
CA PRO A 127 -5.39 6.40 -17.72
C PRO A 127 -6.42 7.45 -18.18
N PRO A 128 -6.02 8.72 -18.40
CA PRO A 128 -6.88 9.63 -19.13
C PRO A 128 -7.18 9.01 -20.50
N ASP A 129 -8.45 8.98 -20.88
CA ASP A 129 -8.94 8.41 -22.14
C ASP A 129 -8.02 8.83 -23.31
N ILE A 130 -7.54 7.84 -24.08
CA ILE A 130 -6.90 8.07 -25.39
C ILE A 130 -7.98 8.02 -26.45
#